data_AF-A0A930MG41-F1
#
_entry.id   AF-A0A930MG41-F1
#
_cell.length_a   1.000
_cell.length_b   1.000
_cell.length_c   1.000
_cell.angle_alpha   90.00
_cell.angle_beta   90.00
_cell.angle_gamma   90.00
#
_symmetry.space_group_name_H-M   'P 1'
#
loop_
_entity.id
_entity.type
_entity.pdbx_description
1 polymer ?
#
loop_
_entity_poly.entity_id
_entity_poly.type
_entity_poly.pdbx_seq_one_letter_code
_entity_poly.pdbx_strand_id
1 'polypeptide(L)' 'MKRIFLCSSFADVAEILSRTAPSPLRGNTVAFIPTASIHEEYTQYVEDGKNALRALGLHIKEVEIT' A
#
# COMPACT_ATOMS: atom_id res chain seq x y z
N MET A 1 7.72 -1.39 -19.63
CA MET A 1 6.27 -1.10 -19.45
C MET A 1 6.06 -0.52 -18.07
N LYS A 2 5.17 0.48 -17.92
CA LYS A 2 4.81 1.08 -16.63
C LYS A 2 3.55 0.39 -16.10
N ARG A 3 3.52 0.03 -14.81
CA ARG A 3 2.35 -0.53 -14.11
C ARG A 3 2.07 0.38 -12.91
N ILE A 4 0.91 1.03 -12.92
CA ILE A 4 0.57 2.06 -11.94
C ILE A 4 -0.85 1.80 -11.48
N PHE A 5 -1.04 1.84 -10.16
CA PHE A 5 -2.34 1.85 -9.49
C PHE A 5 -2.40 3.16 -8.70
N LEU A 6 -3.35 4.03 -9.02
CA LEU A 6 -3.54 5.32 -8.36
C LEU A 6 -4.85 5.28 -7.58
N CYS A 7 -4.84 5.77 -6.35
CA CYS A 7 -6.02 5.83 -5.50
C CYS A 7 -5.92 7.02 -4.54
N SER A 8 -7.05 7.62 -4.19
CA SER A 8 -7.11 8.67 -3.15
C SER A 8 -7.07 8.08 -1.74
N SER A 9 -7.66 6.90 -1.55
CA SER A 9 -7.66 6.15 -0.30
C SER A 9 -7.45 4.67 -0.63
N PHE A 10 -6.30 4.10 -0.27
CA PHE A 10 -5.97 2.73 -0.65
C PHE A 10 -6.85 1.72 0.09
N ALA A 11 -7.13 1.94 1.37
CA ALA A 11 -7.94 1.03 2.19
C ALA A 11 -9.33 0.76 1.58
N ASP A 12 -9.94 1.79 0.98
CA ASP A 12 -11.27 1.69 0.37
C ASP A 12 -11.29 0.90 -0.96
N VAL A 13 -10.14 0.78 -1.63
CA VAL A 13 -10.05 0.21 -2.99
C VAL A 13 -9.03 -0.92 -3.13
N ALA A 14 -8.48 -1.42 -2.03
CA ALA A 14 -7.43 -2.43 -2.03
C ALA A 14 -7.83 -3.71 -2.78
N GLU A 15 -9.11 -4.09 -2.75
CA GLU A 15 -9.63 -5.23 -3.51
C GLU A 15 -9.49 -5.03 -5.04
N ILE A 16 -9.54 -3.79 -5.54
CA ILE A 16 -9.35 -3.51 -6.97
C ILE A 16 -7.91 -3.85 -7.38
N LEU A 17 -6.92 -3.62 -6.52
CA LEU A 17 -5.54 -4.01 -6.79
C LEU A 17 -5.42 -5.53 -6.97
N SER A 18 -6.10 -6.35 -6.16
CA SER A 18 -6.03 -7.81 -6.26
C SER A 18 -6.63 -8.34 -7.57
N ARG A 19 -7.62 -7.64 -8.13
CA ARG A 19 -8.29 -7.96 -9.39
C ARG A 19 -7.54 -7.48 -10.63
N THR A 20 -6.74 -6.42 -10.49
CA THR A 20 -6.05 -5.76 -11.61
C THR A 20 -4.55 -6.08 -11.68
N ALA A 21 -3.97 -6.62 -10.60
CA ALA A 21 -2.58 -7.03 -10.58
C ALA A 21 -2.31 -8.12 -11.64
N PRO A 22 -1.22 -8.01 -12.41
CA PRO A 22 -0.88 -8.98 -13.47
C PRO A 22 -0.38 -10.33 -12.93
N SER A 23 -0.18 -10.44 -11.62
CA SER A 23 0.30 -11.63 -10.93
C SER A 23 -0.28 -11.69 -9.52
N PRO A 24 -0.37 -12.88 -8.90
CA PRO A 24 -0.81 -13.03 -7.52
C PRO A 24 -0.02 -12.13 -6.56
N LEU A 25 -0.72 -11.49 -5.61
CA LEU A 25 -0.12 -10.59 -4.62
C LEU A 25 0.43 -11.33 -3.40
N ARG A 26 -0.25 -12.40 -2.98
CA ARG A 26 0.05 -13.13 -1.74
C ARG A 26 1.48 -13.66 -1.73
N GLY A 27 2.21 -13.39 -0.64
CA GLY A 27 3.61 -13.79 -0.45
C GLY A 27 4.63 -12.83 -1.05
N ASN A 28 4.20 -11.84 -1.86
CA ASN A 28 5.12 -10.82 -2.36
C ASN A 28 5.47 -9.81 -1.27
N THR A 29 6.61 -9.15 -1.41
CA THR A 29 7.03 -8.04 -0.54
C THR A 29 6.70 -6.70 -1.21
N VAL A 30 6.17 -5.77 -0.42
CA VAL A 30 5.93 -4.37 -0.83
C VAL A 30 6.82 -3.45 0.00
N ALA A 31 7.55 -2.56 -0.66
CA ALA A 31 8.20 -1.44 -0.01
C ALA A 31 7.14 -0.37 0.29
N PHE A 32 6.96 -0.04 1.55
CA PHE A 32 5.98 0.95 2.00
C PHE A 32 6.72 2.21 2.41
N ILE A 33 6.42 3.33 1.76
CA ILE A 33 7.13 4.60 1.95
C ILE A 33 6.18 5.61 2.62
N PRO A 34 6.21 5.75 3.95
CA PRO A 34 5.33 6.65 4.69
C PRO A 34 5.83 8.11 4.74
N THR A 35 6.94 8.45 4.08
CA THR A 35 7.63 9.75 4.24
C THR A 35 6.69 10.96 4.15
N ALA A 36 5.73 10.96 3.23
CA ALA A 36 4.80 12.08 3.07
C ALA A 36 3.99 12.38 4.34
N SER A 37 3.64 11.34 5.10
CA SER A 37 2.83 11.45 6.32
C SER A 37 3.57 11.98 7.55
N ILE A 38 4.91 12.08 7.51
CA ILE A 38 5.74 12.49 8.67
C ILE A 38 5.37 13.88 9.19
N HIS A 39 4.93 14.78 8.30
CA HIS A 39 4.61 16.17 8.62
C HIS A 39 3.10 16.46 8.66
N GLU A 40 2.27 15.42 8.72
CA GLU A 40 0.81 15.54 8.77
C GLU A 40 0.29 15.30 10.19
N GLU A 41 -0.73 16.06 10.60
CA GLU A 41 -1.38 15.87 11.92
C GLU A 41 -2.29 14.63 11.95
N TYR A 42 -2.84 14.23 10.80
CA TYR A 42 -3.72 13.08 10.66
C TYR A 42 -3.07 12.02 9.77
N THR A 43 -2.71 10.87 10.34
CA THR A 43 -1.95 9.82 9.63
C THR A 43 -2.62 8.45 9.67
N GLN A 44 -3.89 8.36 10.11
CA GLN A 44 -4.60 7.08 10.25
C GLN A 44 -4.64 6.27 8.93
N TYR A 45 -4.73 6.96 7.79
CA TYR A 45 -4.72 6.34 6.46
C TYR A 45 -3.45 5.52 6.18
N VAL A 46 -2.34 5.81 6.88
CA VAL A 46 -1.08 5.08 6.76
C VAL A 46 -1.26 3.65 7.28
N GLU A 47 -1.82 3.51 8.48
CA GLU A 47 -2.01 2.20 9.09
C GLU A 47 -3.16 1.44 8.44
N ASP A 48 -4.23 2.13 8.05
CA ASP A 48 -5.32 1.53 7.26
C ASP A 48 -4.79 0.97 5.94
N GLY A 49 -3.92 1.71 5.25
CA GLY A 49 -3.25 1.26 4.03
C GLY A 49 -2.37 0.03 4.25
N LYS A 50 -1.57 0.01 5.33
CA LYS A 50 -0.76 -1.16 5.70
C LYS A 50 -1.63 -2.38 5.99
N ASN A 51 -2.70 -2.22 6.76
CA ASN A 51 -3.61 -3.32 7.08
C ASN A 51 -4.28 -3.89 5.84
N ALA A 52 -4.68 -3.04 4.89
CA ALA A 52 -5.21 -3.48 3.60
C ALA A 52 -4.18 -4.30 2.80
N LEU A 53 -2.91 -3.89 2.76
CA LEU A 53 -1.84 -4.66 2.11
C LEU A 53 -1.62 -6.02 2.81
N ARG A 54 -1.62 -6.06 4.14
CA ARG A 54 -1.51 -7.31 4.91
C ARG A 54 -2.68 -8.26 4.63
N ALA A 55 -3.90 -7.73 4.52
CA ALA A 55 -5.10 -8.49 4.17
C ALA A 55 -5.02 -9.11 2.76
N LEU A 56 -4.32 -8.45 1.82
CA LEU A 56 -4.00 -9.00 0.51
C LEU A 56 -2.86 -10.06 0.53
N GLY A 57 -2.29 -10.34 1.71
CA GLY A 57 -1.24 -11.31 1.91
C GLY A 57 0.16 -10.82 1.52
N LEU A 58 0.37 -9.50 1.45
CA LEU A 58 1.67 -8.89 1.17
C LEU A 58 2.51 -8.77 2.45
N HIS A 59 3.81 -8.97 2.32
CA HIS A 59 4.78 -8.66 3.36
C HIS A 59 5.22 -7.20 3.23
N ILE A 60 5.05 -6.43 4.31
CA ILE A 60 5.38 -5.01 4.31
C ILE A 60 6.83 -4.84 4.77
N LYS A 61 7.61 -4.11 3.97
CA LYS A 61 8.90 -3.58 4.36
C LYS A 61 8.81 -2.06 4.36
N GLU A 62 8.82 -1.46 5.54
CA GLU A 62 8.83 0.00 5.64
C GLU A 62 10.19 0.55 5.20
N VAL A 63 10.15 1.62 4.41
CA VAL A 63 11.31 2.34 3.90
C VAL A 63 11.04 3.81 4.12
N GLU A 64 11.75 4.39 5.08
CA GLU A 64 11.80 5.83 5.21
C GLU A 64 12.81 6.39 4.21
N ILE A 65 12.40 7.43 3.49
CA ILE A 65 13.28 8.21 2.63
C ILE A 65 13.38 9.59 3.28
N THR A 66 14.48 9.85 3.98
CA THR A 66 14.83 11.12 4.64
C THR A 66 16.04 11.78 3.99
#